data_AF-A0A2V7VCM6-F1
#
_entry.id   AF-A0A2V7VCM6-F1
#
_cell.length_a   1.000
_cell.length_b   1.000
_cell.length_c   1.000
_cell.angle_alpha   90.00
_cell.angle_beta   90.00
_cell.angle_gamma   90.00
#
_symmetry.space_group_name_H-M   'P 1'
#
loop_
_entity.id
_entity.type
_entity.pdbx_description
1 polymer ?
#
loop_
_entity_poly.entity_id
_entity_poly.type
_entity_poly.pdbx_seq_one_letter_code
_entity_poly.pdbx_strand_id
1 'polypeptide(L)'
;MAENFVIPDMTWTEVDDAMKDRPVALLPVGATEAHGPHLPVSTDTVIAVEMAKRGAAKLKEHGVPALVLPPVTFTVADFGADFAGTISIPPDTSVALLRDVCAATVKRFRAVAFVNIHLEPRHVECLKKVVEDGKKTGISVCYPDITKKRWVETLGEAFQEGDHGGAFETSLMMAA
;
A
#
# COMPACT_ATOMS: atom_id res chain seq x y z
N MET A 1 12.68 20.31 12.36
CA MET A 1 11.32 19.73 12.26
C MET A 1 11.48 18.34 11.68
N ALA A 2 10.69 17.35 12.11
CA ALA A 2 10.70 16.04 11.45
C ALA A 2 10.37 16.28 9.98
N GLU A 3 11.14 15.67 9.08
CA GLU A 3 10.89 15.79 7.66
C GLU A 3 9.58 15.07 7.35
N ASN A 4 8.66 15.77 6.70
CA ASN A 4 7.38 15.20 6.32
C ASN A 4 7.58 14.42 5.01
N PHE A 5 7.19 13.15 4.98
CA PHE A 5 7.17 12.33 3.76
C PHE A 5 5.76 12.12 3.22
N VAL A 6 4.74 12.63 3.92
CA VAL A 6 3.34 12.28 3.72
C VAL A 6 2.66 13.41 2.97
N ILE A 7 2.38 13.20 1.68
CA ILE A 7 1.77 14.22 0.81
C ILE A 7 0.43 14.75 1.35
N PRO A 8 -0.49 13.92 1.91
CA PRO A 8 -1.71 14.42 2.53
C PRO A 8 -1.53 15.51 3.59
N ASP A 9 -0.37 15.56 4.24
CA ASP A 9 -0.07 16.49 5.34
C ASP A 9 0.68 17.74 4.85
N MET A 10 0.86 17.89 3.53
CA MET A 10 1.62 18.97 2.90
C MET A 10 0.70 19.92 2.12
N THR A 11 1.07 21.20 2.11
CA THR A 11 0.60 22.16 1.11
C THR A 11 1.16 21.81 -0.27
N TRP A 12 0.47 22.23 -1.33
CA TRP A 12 0.94 21.96 -2.69
C TRP A 12 2.34 22.53 -2.98
N THR A 13 2.74 23.63 -2.32
CA THR A 13 4.07 24.22 -2.44
C THR A 13 5.16 23.37 -1.78
N GLU A 14 4.87 22.76 -0.63
CA GLU A 14 5.79 21.82 0.02
C GLU A 14 5.96 20.55 -0.82
N VAL A 15 4.88 20.08 -1.46
CA VAL A 15 4.93 18.95 -2.39
C VAL A 15 5.78 19.30 -3.62
N ASP A 16 5.62 20.49 -4.20
CA ASP A 16 6.42 20.94 -5.35
C ASP A 16 7.92 20.97 -5.02
N ASP A 17 8.27 21.47 -3.84
CA ASP A 17 9.64 21.46 -3.33
C ASP A 17 10.18 20.02 -3.12
N ALA A 18 9.39 19.14 -2.52
CA ALA A 18 9.78 17.75 -2.25
C ALA A 18 9.88 16.89 -3.53
N MET A 19 9.25 17.32 -4.63
CA MET A 19 9.27 16.62 -5.92
C MET A 19 10.48 16.95 -6.80
N LYS A 20 11.34 17.91 -6.43
CA LYS A 20 12.48 18.38 -7.26
C LYS A 20 13.39 17.24 -7.74
N ASP A 21 13.60 16.21 -6.91
CA ASP A 21 14.45 15.06 -7.22
C ASP A 21 13.68 13.85 -7.81
N ARG A 22 12.42 14.05 -8.24
CA ARG A 22 11.52 13.00 -8.75
C ARG A 22 11.50 11.77 -7.83
N PRO A 23 10.97 11.89 -6.60
CA PRO A 23 10.95 10.78 -5.64
C PRO A 23 10.21 9.55 -6.17
N VAL A 24 10.39 8.42 -5.48
CA VAL A 24 9.49 7.27 -5.60
C VAL A 24 8.20 7.58 -4.86
N ALA A 25 7.05 7.42 -5.52
CA ALA A 25 5.77 7.47 -4.85
C ALA A 25 5.50 6.12 -4.17
N LEU A 26 5.40 6.11 -2.84
CA LEU A 26 4.87 4.98 -2.10
C LEU A 26 3.35 5.13 -2.06
N LEU A 27 2.61 4.23 -2.69
CA LEU A 27 1.16 4.21 -2.66
C LEU A 27 0.70 3.14 -1.66
N PRO A 28 0.21 3.51 -0.48
CA PRO A 28 -0.47 2.57 0.39
C PRO A 28 -1.74 2.06 -0.29
N VAL A 29 -1.90 0.75 -0.35
CA VAL A 29 -3.08 0.08 -0.87
C VAL A 29 -3.58 -0.87 0.21
N GLY A 30 -4.72 -0.53 0.80
CA GLY A 30 -5.41 -1.39 1.78
C GLY A 30 -6.80 -1.75 1.29
N ALA A 31 -7.63 -2.22 2.23
CA ALA A 31 -9.06 -2.44 2.05
C ALA A 31 -9.85 -1.83 3.21
N THR A 32 -11.16 -1.84 3.04
CA THR A 32 -12.13 -1.64 4.12
C THR A 32 -12.76 -3.00 4.39
N GLU A 33 -12.28 -3.72 5.40
CA GLU A 33 -12.58 -5.14 5.62
C GLU A 33 -12.65 -5.50 7.11
N ALA A 34 -13.59 -6.37 7.48
CA ALA A 34 -13.71 -6.89 8.84
C ALA A 34 -12.48 -7.73 9.28
N HIS A 35 -11.92 -7.39 10.44
CA HIS A 35 -10.72 -8.00 11.03
C HIS A 35 -10.99 -8.53 12.45
N GLY A 36 -11.99 -9.42 12.58
CA GLY A 36 -12.47 -9.87 13.88
C GLY A 36 -13.21 -8.76 14.67
N PRO A 37 -13.59 -9.03 15.93
CA PRO A 37 -14.42 -8.11 16.72
C PRO A 37 -13.63 -6.95 17.36
N HIS A 38 -12.30 -6.98 17.33
CA HIS A 38 -11.44 -6.04 18.08
C HIS A 38 -10.66 -5.06 17.20
N LEU A 39 -10.45 -5.36 15.91
CA LEU A 39 -9.75 -4.45 15.00
C LEU A 39 -10.73 -3.65 14.14
N PRO A 40 -10.36 -2.41 13.77
CA PRO A 40 -11.18 -1.58 12.90
C PRO A 40 -11.19 -2.09 11.46
N VAL A 41 -12.24 -1.77 10.70
CA VAL A 41 -12.32 -2.13 9.27
C VAL A 41 -11.26 -1.43 8.40
N SER A 42 -10.52 -0.47 8.95
CA SER A 42 -9.43 0.23 8.27
C SER A 42 -8.05 -0.40 8.51
N THR A 43 -7.97 -1.59 9.12
CA THR A 43 -6.72 -2.23 9.56
C THR A 43 -5.67 -2.26 8.45
N ASP A 44 -6.02 -2.79 7.27
CA ASP A 44 -5.11 -2.84 6.12
C ASP A 44 -4.58 -1.47 5.72
N THR A 45 -5.47 -0.48 5.69
CA THR A 45 -5.13 0.89 5.28
C THR A 45 -4.17 1.52 6.29
N VAL A 46 -4.45 1.39 7.59
CA VAL A 46 -3.61 1.96 8.66
C VAL A 46 -2.22 1.33 8.62
N ILE A 47 -2.13 0.00 8.57
CA ILE A 47 -0.86 -0.70 8.52
C ILE A 47 -0.09 -0.35 7.24
N ALA A 48 -0.74 -0.33 6.07
CA ALA A 48 -0.08 0.03 4.81
C ALA A 48 0.48 1.47 4.83
N VAL A 49 -0.25 2.42 5.41
CA VAL A 49 0.23 3.81 5.58
C VAL A 49 1.45 3.85 6.50
N GLU A 50 1.43 3.14 7.62
CA GLU A 50 2.55 3.13 8.56
C GLU A 50 3.79 2.42 7.98
N MET A 51 3.59 1.32 7.26
CA MET A 51 4.63 0.67 6.47
C MET A 51 5.24 1.64 5.45
N ALA A 52 4.42 2.45 4.77
CA ALA A 52 4.90 3.42 3.79
C ALA A 52 5.71 4.55 4.45
N LYS A 53 5.25 5.08 5.59
CA LYS A 53 5.97 6.11 6.36
C LYS A 53 7.35 5.62 6.82
N ARG A 54 7.40 4.46 7.48
CA ARG A 54 8.67 3.85 7.93
C ARG A 54 9.55 3.45 6.74
N GLY A 55 8.95 2.98 5.66
CA GLY A 55 9.63 2.66 4.41
C GLY A 55 10.28 3.88 3.77
N ALA A 56 9.59 5.03 3.73
CA ALA A 56 10.12 6.29 3.21
C ALA A 56 11.35 6.75 4.00
N ALA A 57 11.29 6.72 5.33
CA ALA A 57 12.43 7.05 6.19
C ALA A 57 13.65 6.15 5.91
N LYS A 58 13.44 4.83 5.82
CA LYS A 58 14.51 3.87 5.48
C LYS A 58 15.07 4.09 4.07
N LEU A 59 14.22 4.35 3.08
CA LEU A 59 14.68 4.64 1.71
C LEU A 59 15.56 5.88 1.67
N LYS A 60 15.22 6.92 2.45
CA LYS A 60 16.04 8.12 2.57
C LYS A 60 17.43 7.80 3.14
N GLU A 61 17.53 6.96 4.17
CA GLU A 61 18.82 6.50 4.71
C GLU A 61 19.71 5.83 3.64
N HIS A 62 19.08 5.22 2.63
CA HIS A 62 19.74 4.64 1.47
C HIS A 62 19.88 5.60 0.27
N GLY A 63 19.64 6.89 0.44
CA GLY A 63 19.76 7.90 -0.62
C GLY A 63 18.66 7.83 -1.68
N VAL A 64 17.52 7.20 -1.37
CA VAL A 64 16.36 7.10 -2.27
C VAL A 64 15.26 8.05 -1.78
N PRO A 65 15.02 9.19 -2.45
CA PRO A 65 13.92 10.08 -2.07
C PRO A 65 12.59 9.39 -2.34
N ALA A 66 11.68 9.44 -1.37
CA ALA A 66 10.37 8.81 -1.44
C ALA A 66 9.32 9.67 -0.74
N LEU A 67 8.10 9.70 -1.30
CA LEU A 67 6.94 10.36 -0.71
C LEU A 67 5.75 9.40 -0.67
N VAL A 68 4.98 9.46 0.41
CA VAL A 68 3.79 8.66 0.66
C VAL A 68 2.57 9.37 0.08
N LEU A 69 1.89 8.71 -0.85
CA LEU A 69 0.64 9.18 -1.44
C LEU A 69 -0.54 8.99 -0.48
N PRO A 70 -1.69 9.67 -0.72
CA PRO A 70 -2.95 9.27 -0.11
C PRO A 70 -3.23 7.77 -0.35
N PRO A 71 -3.73 7.04 0.66
CA PRO A 71 -4.00 5.61 0.51
C PRO A 71 -5.18 5.34 -0.42
N VAL A 72 -5.16 4.19 -1.09
CA VAL A 72 -6.37 3.58 -1.67
C VAL A 72 -6.99 2.68 -0.60
N THR A 73 -8.23 2.99 -0.21
CA THR A 73 -8.93 2.34 0.91
C THR A 73 -10.03 1.37 0.47
N PHE A 74 -10.38 1.37 -0.81
CA PHE A 74 -11.38 0.48 -1.39
C PHE A 74 -10.73 -0.37 -2.48
N THR A 75 -10.67 -1.67 -2.23
CA THR A 75 -10.10 -2.67 -3.12
C THR A 75 -10.95 -3.94 -3.05
N VAL A 76 -10.46 -5.04 -3.62
CA VAL A 76 -11.17 -6.33 -3.55
C VAL A 76 -11.04 -6.86 -2.13
N ALA A 77 -12.17 -7.15 -1.47
CA ALA A 77 -12.26 -7.73 -0.14
C ALA A 77 -13.42 -8.73 -0.11
N ASP A 78 -13.41 -9.67 -1.05
CA ASP A 78 -14.52 -10.60 -1.27
C ASP A 78 -14.64 -11.60 -0.10
N PHE A 79 -13.54 -11.93 0.58
CA PHE A 79 -13.56 -12.85 1.71
C PHE A 79 -14.31 -12.27 2.93
N GLY A 80 -14.20 -10.96 3.14
CA GLY A 80 -14.94 -10.25 4.17
C GLY A 80 -16.32 -9.73 3.75
N ALA A 81 -16.78 -9.96 2.51
CA ALA A 81 -17.91 -9.21 1.92
C ALA A 81 -19.25 -9.37 2.65
N ASP A 82 -19.49 -10.50 3.32
CA ASP A 82 -20.70 -10.74 4.10
C ASP A 82 -20.67 -10.10 5.50
N PHE A 83 -19.53 -9.56 5.93
CA PHE A 83 -19.40 -8.91 7.23
C PHE A 83 -19.76 -7.43 7.17
N ALA A 84 -20.45 -6.95 8.21
CA ALA A 84 -20.86 -5.56 8.30
C ALA A 84 -19.64 -4.62 8.28
N GLY A 85 -19.70 -3.62 7.39
CA GLY A 85 -18.64 -2.61 7.23
C GLY A 85 -17.59 -2.96 6.18
N THR A 86 -17.49 -4.20 5.72
CA THR A 86 -16.63 -4.53 4.56
C THR A 86 -17.18 -3.89 3.29
N ILE A 87 -16.30 -3.30 2.49
CA ILE A 87 -16.64 -2.69 1.21
C ILE A 87 -15.69 -3.24 0.15
N SER A 88 -16.14 -4.28 -0.57
CA SER A 88 -15.42 -4.84 -1.73
C SER A 88 -15.86 -4.14 -3.01
N ILE A 89 -14.89 -3.72 -3.83
CA ILE A 89 -15.13 -3.26 -5.20
C ILE A 89 -14.72 -4.33 -6.22
N PRO A 90 -15.35 -4.37 -7.42
CA PRO A 90 -14.97 -5.32 -8.44
C PRO A 90 -13.48 -5.19 -8.83
N PRO A 91 -12.78 -6.30 -9.16
CA PRO A 91 -11.38 -6.28 -9.57
C PRO A 91 -11.09 -5.32 -10.72
N ASP A 92 -11.98 -5.27 -11.72
CA ASP A 92 -11.82 -4.38 -12.87
C ASP A 92 -11.85 -2.90 -12.46
N THR A 93 -12.66 -2.54 -11.46
CA THR A 93 -12.68 -1.20 -10.88
C THR A 93 -11.40 -0.92 -10.09
N SER A 94 -10.93 -1.88 -9.27
CA SER A 94 -9.68 -1.76 -8.52
C SER A 94 -8.47 -1.57 -9.46
N VAL A 95 -8.37 -2.38 -10.52
CA VAL A 95 -7.31 -2.29 -11.53
C VAL A 95 -7.38 -0.97 -12.29
N ALA A 96 -8.57 -0.53 -12.70
CA ALA A 96 -8.74 0.74 -13.40
C ALA A 96 -8.30 1.92 -12.53
N LEU A 97 -8.76 1.97 -11.28
CA LEU A 97 -8.37 3.00 -10.31
C LEU A 97 -6.85 3.05 -10.13
N LEU A 98 -6.23 1.92 -9.79
CA LEU A 98 -4.79 1.83 -9.54
C LEU A 98 -3.97 2.20 -10.78
N ARG A 99 -4.42 1.79 -11.98
CA ARG A 99 -3.76 2.15 -13.24
C ARG A 99 -3.80 3.65 -13.48
N ASP A 100 -4.96 4.28 -13.32
CA ASP A 100 -5.13 5.72 -13.56
C ASP A 100 -4.33 6.54 -12.54
N VAL A 101 -4.32 6.13 -11.27
CA VAL A 101 -3.46 6.72 -10.23
C VAL A 101 -1.98 6.60 -10.60
N CYS A 102 -1.52 5.41 -11.03
CA CYS A 102 -0.13 5.23 -11.45
C CYS A 102 0.22 6.11 -12.65
N ALA A 103 -0.63 6.14 -13.69
CA ALA A 103 -0.42 6.92 -14.90
C ALA A 103 -0.38 8.43 -14.63
N ALA A 104 -1.20 8.93 -13.71
CA ALA A 104 -1.16 10.32 -13.27
C ALA A 104 0.12 10.62 -12.48
N THR A 105 0.52 9.71 -11.59
CA THR A 105 1.64 9.90 -10.66
C THR A 105 3.00 9.90 -11.38
N VAL A 106 3.27 8.94 -12.28
CA VAL A 106 4.58 8.83 -12.93
C VAL A 106 4.98 10.03 -13.79
N LYS A 107 4.05 10.97 -14.07
CA LYS A 107 4.34 12.24 -14.74
C LYS A 107 5.26 13.14 -13.93
N ARG A 108 5.21 13.05 -12.59
CA ARG A 108 6.00 13.87 -11.65
C ARG A 108 6.94 13.05 -10.76
N PHE A 109 6.67 11.75 -10.63
CA PHE A 109 7.48 10.82 -9.83
C PHE A 109 8.39 9.96 -10.71
N ARG A 110 9.40 9.33 -10.13
CA ARG A 110 10.28 8.38 -10.84
C ARG A 110 9.58 7.04 -11.08
N ALA A 111 8.85 6.57 -10.08
CA ALA A 111 8.11 5.30 -10.11
C ALA A 111 7.03 5.31 -9.02
N VAL A 112 6.07 4.40 -9.12
CA VAL A 112 5.11 4.09 -8.06
C VAL A 112 5.43 2.72 -7.47
N ALA A 113 5.52 2.63 -6.15
CA ALA A 113 5.67 1.39 -5.41
C ALA A 113 4.43 1.16 -4.55
N PHE A 114 3.71 0.07 -4.79
CA PHE A 114 2.60 -0.32 -3.91
C PHE A 114 3.12 -0.78 -2.55
N VAL A 115 2.49 -0.30 -1.48
CA VAL A 115 2.71 -0.76 -0.11
C VAL A 115 1.41 -1.42 0.33
N ASN A 116 1.43 -2.73 0.52
CA ASN A 116 0.23 -3.54 0.71
C ASN A 116 0.44 -4.58 1.80
N ILE A 117 -0.59 -4.75 2.63
CA ILE A 117 -0.70 -5.80 3.64
C ILE A 117 -1.97 -6.64 3.48
N HIS A 118 -2.92 -6.21 2.66
CA HIS A 118 -4.11 -7.00 2.33
C HIS A 118 -3.73 -8.15 1.39
N LEU A 119 -3.89 -9.40 1.80
CA LEU A 119 -3.34 -10.55 1.10
C LEU A 119 -4.36 -11.45 0.41
N GLU A 120 -5.62 -11.00 0.28
CA GLU A 120 -6.62 -11.75 -0.48
C GLU A 120 -6.09 -12.02 -1.92
N PRO A 121 -6.12 -13.28 -2.41
CA PRO A 121 -5.51 -13.63 -3.69
C PRO A 121 -5.98 -12.76 -4.87
N ARG A 122 -7.27 -12.46 -4.95
CA ARG A 122 -7.87 -11.68 -6.04
C ARG A 122 -7.43 -10.21 -6.03
N HIS A 123 -7.23 -9.64 -4.84
CA HIS A 123 -6.62 -8.31 -4.67
C HIS A 123 -5.14 -8.31 -5.08
N VAL A 124 -4.37 -9.30 -4.62
CA VAL A 124 -2.95 -9.44 -4.99
C VAL A 124 -2.76 -9.61 -6.50
N GLU A 125 -3.67 -10.33 -7.17
CA GLU A 125 -3.73 -10.43 -8.63
C GLU A 125 -3.97 -9.07 -9.31
N CYS A 126 -4.83 -8.22 -8.75
CA CYS A 126 -5.04 -6.85 -9.24
C CYS A 126 -3.74 -6.05 -9.21
N LEU A 127 -3.00 -6.08 -8.09
CA LEU A 127 -1.71 -5.39 -7.95
C LEU A 127 -0.69 -5.88 -8.99
N LYS A 128 -0.58 -7.20 -9.14
CA LYS A 128 0.33 -7.84 -10.13
C LYS A 128 -0.04 -7.45 -11.55
N LYS A 129 -1.34 -7.42 -11.88
CA LYS A 129 -1.84 -7.01 -13.19
C LYS A 129 -1.48 -5.55 -13.50
N VAL A 130 -1.64 -4.62 -12.55
CA VAL A 130 -1.26 -3.21 -12.76
C VAL A 130 0.25 -3.07 -13.00
N VAL A 131 1.08 -3.82 -12.26
CA VAL A 131 2.53 -3.86 -12.50
C VAL A 131 2.86 -4.40 -13.89
N GLU A 132 2.20 -5.47 -14.33
CA GLU A 132 2.40 -6.05 -15.66
C GLU A 132 1.98 -5.08 -16.79
N ASP A 133 0.80 -4.47 -16.65
CA ASP A 133 0.29 -3.49 -17.61
C ASP A 133 1.20 -2.24 -17.65
N GLY A 134 1.74 -1.82 -16.50
CA GLY A 134 2.73 -0.75 -16.42
C GLY A 134 3.99 -1.04 -17.24
N LYS A 135 4.53 -2.25 -17.15
CA LYS A 135 5.68 -2.68 -17.98
C LYS A 135 5.39 -2.60 -19.47
N LYS A 136 4.19 -2.99 -19.90
CA LYS A 136 3.76 -2.94 -21.32
C LYS A 136 3.60 -1.51 -21.84
N THR A 137 3.24 -0.58 -20.96
CA THR A 137 2.92 0.82 -21.30
C THR A 137 4.05 1.80 -20.97
N GLY A 138 5.18 1.33 -20.43
CA GLY A 138 6.32 2.16 -20.03
C GLY A 138 6.12 2.93 -18.71
N ILE A 139 5.07 2.62 -17.95
CA ILE A 139 4.82 3.18 -16.62
C ILE A 139 5.62 2.38 -15.59
N SER A 140 6.52 3.06 -14.87
CA SER A 140 7.35 2.43 -13.83
C SER A 140 6.56 2.20 -12.54
N VAL A 141 6.03 0.99 -12.39
CA VAL A 141 5.29 0.53 -11.20
C VAL A 141 5.95 -0.74 -10.64
N CYS A 142 6.04 -0.86 -9.32
CA CYS A 142 6.46 -2.09 -8.66
C CYS A 142 5.58 -2.44 -7.46
N TYR A 143 5.59 -3.73 -7.11
CA TYR A 143 4.92 -4.27 -5.93
C TYR A 143 5.90 -5.19 -5.19
N PRO A 144 6.42 -4.76 -4.03
CA PRO A 144 7.18 -5.62 -3.13
C PRO A 144 6.26 -6.67 -2.49
N ASP A 145 6.03 -7.75 -3.23
CA ASP A 145 5.15 -8.84 -2.80
C ASP A 145 5.72 -9.59 -1.58
N ILE A 146 5.18 -9.27 -0.39
CA ILE A 146 5.60 -9.84 0.90
C ILE A 146 5.24 -11.32 1.07
N THR A 147 4.36 -11.85 0.19
CA THR A 147 4.01 -13.29 0.18
C THR A 147 5.12 -14.17 -0.41
N LYS A 148 6.16 -13.57 -1.01
CA LYS A 148 7.30 -14.33 -1.52
C LYS A 148 8.12 -14.93 -0.39
N LYS A 149 8.51 -16.20 -0.55
CA LYS A 149 9.31 -16.97 0.43
C LYS A 149 10.44 -16.18 1.11
N ARG A 150 11.25 -15.46 0.34
CA ARG A 150 12.37 -14.65 0.87
C ARG A 150 11.98 -13.61 1.92
N TRP A 151 10.72 -13.17 1.92
CA TRP A 151 10.18 -12.20 2.86
C TRP A 151 9.36 -12.88 3.95
N VAL A 152 8.54 -13.87 3.60
CA VAL A 152 7.79 -14.70 4.56
C VAL A 152 8.71 -15.26 5.65
N GLU A 153 9.89 -15.78 5.28
CA GLU A 153 10.88 -16.31 6.23
C GLU A 153 11.44 -15.26 7.21
N THR A 154 11.28 -13.98 6.90
CA THR A 154 11.68 -12.85 7.77
C THR A 154 10.53 -12.33 8.64
N LEU A 155 9.30 -12.75 8.34
CA LEU A 155 8.09 -12.39 9.08
C LEU A 155 7.80 -13.52 10.08
N GLY A 156 7.43 -13.16 11.31
CA GLY A 156 7.29 -14.12 12.43
C GLY A 156 6.22 -15.19 12.21
N GLU A 157 6.18 -16.18 13.10
CA GLU A 157 5.32 -17.38 13.03
C GLU A 157 3.85 -17.07 12.74
N ALA A 158 3.26 -16.10 13.44
CA ALA A 158 1.86 -15.70 13.24
C ALA A 158 1.53 -15.36 11.76
N PHE A 159 2.43 -14.63 11.08
CA PHE A 159 2.23 -14.32 9.67
C PHE A 159 2.33 -15.57 8.78
N GLN A 160 3.26 -16.48 9.10
CA GLN A 160 3.51 -17.69 8.31
C GLN A 160 2.35 -18.69 8.36
N GLU A 161 1.57 -18.69 9.44
CA GLU A 161 0.40 -19.55 9.62
C GLU A 161 -0.86 -19.04 8.89
N GLY A 162 -0.84 -17.82 8.34
CA GLY A 162 -1.98 -17.21 7.64
C GLY A 162 -2.87 -16.36 8.56
N ASP A 163 -2.28 -15.30 9.13
CA ASP A 163 -2.97 -14.34 10.00
C ASP A 163 -4.01 -13.50 9.22
N HIS A 164 -5.22 -13.36 9.78
CA HIS A 164 -6.22 -12.37 9.38
C HIS A 164 -6.98 -11.91 10.64
N GLY A 165 -6.84 -10.65 11.01
CA GLY A 165 -7.27 -10.10 12.29
C GLY A 165 -6.61 -10.76 13.51
N GLY A 166 -5.52 -11.50 13.31
CA GLY A 166 -4.88 -12.29 14.36
C GLY A 166 -3.72 -11.56 15.04
N ALA A 167 -2.74 -12.32 15.53
CA ALA A 167 -1.69 -11.79 16.38
C ALA A 167 -0.73 -10.86 15.63
N PHE A 168 -0.47 -11.12 14.35
CA PHE A 168 0.44 -10.31 13.55
C PHE A 168 -0.17 -8.93 13.28
N GLU A 169 -1.39 -8.88 12.74
CA GLU A 169 -2.05 -7.61 12.41
C GLU A 169 -2.44 -6.82 13.66
N THR A 170 -2.89 -7.50 14.72
CA THR A 170 -3.16 -6.84 16.01
C THR A 170 -1.90 -6.19 16.57
N SER A 171 -0.76 -6.88 16.51
CA SER A 171 0.52 -6.32 16.98
C SER A 171 0.96 -5.11 16.15
N LEU A 172 0.77 -5.17 14.83
CA LEU A 172 1.07 -4.04 13.94
C LEU A 172 0.17 -2.84 14.23
N MET A 173 -1.13 -3.06 14.44
CA MET A 173 -2.08 -2.01 14.79
C MET A 173 -1.78 -1.35 16.14
N MET A 174 -1.32 -2.13 17.13
CA MET A 174 -0.88 -1.58 18.41
C MET A 174 0.41 -0.75 18.33
N ALA A 175 1.22 -0.98 17.29
CA ALA A 175 2.49 -0.30 17.08
C ALA A 175 2.41 0.85 16.07
N ALA A 176 1.26 1.05 15.42
CA ALA A 176 1.02 2.03 14.36
C ALA A 176 0.74 3.44 14.90
#